data_AF-D5RKT6-F1
#
_entry.id   AF-D5RKT6-F1
#
_cell.length_a   1.000
_cell.length_b   1.000
_cell.length_c   1.000
_cell.angle_alpha   90.00
_cell.angle_beta   90.00
_cell.angle_gamma   90.00
#
_symmetry.space_group_name_H-M   'P 1'
#
loop_
_entity.id
_entity.type
_entity.pdbx_description
1 polymer ?
#
loop_
_entity_poly.entity_id
_entity_poly.type
_entity_poly.pdbx_seq_one_letter_code
_entity_poly.pdbx_strand_id
1 'polypeptide(L)'
;MCFENEKHQAGVRVLKAGLVPEDFHVEWPPVDDQQRRCYADMQEATESGASGVAILVVKEMTGLVVVERSRKMTGFDYWLGEKDYEGLPFAGNRRLEVSGILTGTKAQLDARVRQKKDQLKPTDHVAPGLVAVIEFGTPIACVESK
;
A
#
# COMPACT_ATOMS: atom_id res chain seq x y z
N MET A 1 11.18 -2.72 9.02
CA MET A 1 10.54 -2.41 10.32
C MET A 1 9.40 -3.38 10.63
N CYS A 2 8.24 -3.27 9.99
CA CYS A 2 7.02 -4.02 10.38
C CYS A 2 7.14 -5.54 10.24
N PHE A 3 7.64 -6.05 9.11
CA PHE A 3 7.87 -7.49 8.95
C PHE A 3 8.84 -8.07 10.00
N GLU A 4 9.96 -7.39 10.28
CA GLU A 4 10.89 -7.82 11.35
C GLU A 4 10.26 -7.74 12.76
N ASN A 5 9.39 -6.76 13.01
CA ASN A 5 8.65 -6.67 14.27
C ASN A 5 7.81 -7.94 14.49
N GLU A 6 7.11 -8.37 13.44
CA GLU A 6 6.32 -9.60 13.37
C GLU A 6 7.16 -10.88 13.17
N LYS A 7 8.49 -10.79 13.35
CA LYS A 7 9.44 -11.91 13.30
C LYS A 7 9.63 -12.56 11.94
N HIS A 8 9.22 -11.89 10.86
CA HIS A 8 9.55 -12.31 9.50
C HIS A 8 10.98 -11.93 9.11
N GLN A 9 11.53 -12.68 8.16
CA GLN A 9 12.84 -12.43 7.57
C GLN A 9 12.70 -11.82 6.18
N ALA A 10 13.74 -11.14 5.70
CA ALA A 10 13.78 -10.63 4.33
C ALA A 10 13.56 -11.77 3.31
N GLY A 11 12.84 -11.47 2.23
CA GLY A 11 12.38 -12.48 1.28
C GLY A 11 11.04 -13.12 1.68
N VAL A 12 10.34 -12.54 2.66
CA VAL A 12 9.03 -13.03 3.11
C VAL A 12 8.07 -13.13 1.95
N ARG A 13 7.35 -14.24 1.88
CA ARG A 13 6.25 -14.44 0.93
C ARG A 13 5.04 -13.65 1.40
N VAL A 14 4.66 -12.65 0.63
CA VAL A 14 3.45 -11.87 0.81
C VAL A 14 2.36 -12.46 -0.07
N LEU A 15 1.34 -13.03 0.57
CA LEU A 15 0.18 -13.59 -0.08
C LEU A 15 -0.69 -12.48 -0.65
N LYS A 16 -1.26 -12.72 -1.83
CA LYS A 16 -2.16 -11.73 -2.43
C LYS A 16 -3.62 -12.07 -2.16
N ALA A 17 -4.41 -11.05 -1.84
CA ALA A 17 -5.86 -11.12 -1.91
C ALA A 17 -6.34 -10.12 -2.98
N GLY A 18 -6.86 -10.60 -4.13
CA GLY A 18 -7.35 -9.71 -5.20
C GLY A 18 -7.07 -10.20 -6.63
N LEU A 19 -6.81 -9.26 -7.55
CA LEU A 19 -6.88 -9.39 -9.01
C LEU A 19 -5.94 -10.40 -9.72
N VAL A 20 -4.90 -10.92 -9.06
CA VAL A 20 -3.92 -11.85 -9.68
C VAL A 20 -3.48 -12.91 -8.66
N PRO A 21 -3.31 -14.20 -9.03
CA PRO A 21 -3.08 -15.28 -8.07
C PRO A 21 -1.61 -15.52 -7.67
N GLU A 22 -0.67 -14.67 -8.09
CA GLU A 22 0.75 -14.86 -7.77
C GLU A 22 1.17 -14.09 -6.52
N ASP A 23 1.99 -14.75 -5.70
CA ASP A 23 2.57 -14.18 -4.49
C ASP A 23 3.84 -13.41 -4.79
N PHE A 24 4.18 -12.49 -3.89
CA PHE A 24 5.41 -11.71 -3.99
C PHE A 24 6.41 -12.11 -2.92
N HIS A 25 7.68 -12.04 -3.26
CA HIS A 25 8.76 -12.04 -2.27
C HIS A 25 9.18 -10.59 -2.04
N VAL A 26 9.06 -10.14 -0.79
CA VAL A 26 9.49 -8.79 -0.42
C VAL A 26 10.83 -8.88 0.27
N GLU A 27 11.82 -8.18 -0.28
CA GLU A 27 13.15 -8.06 0.30
C GLU A 27 13.38 -6.67 0.88
N TRP A 28 14.13 -6.60 1.98
CA TRP A 28 14.56 -5.36 2.61
C TRP A 28 15.90 -5.57 3.31
N PRO A 29 16.73 -4.52 3.43
CA PRO A 29 17.96 -4.61 4.21
C PRO A 29 17.65 -4.76 5.71
N PRO A 30 18.53 -5.41 6.50
CA PRO A 30 18.35 -5.54 7.94
C PRO A 30 18.10 -4.19 8.61
N VAL A 31 17.14 -4.15 9.52
CA VAL A 31 16.85 -2.94 10.29
C VAL A 31 17.92 -2.69 11.35
N ASP A 32 18.54 -1.51 11.31
CA ASP A 32 19.49 -1.04 12.31
C ASP A 32 18.83 -0.34 13.52
N ASP A 33 19.62 -0.07 14.56
CA ASP A 33 19.12 0.55 15.79
C ASP A 33 18.66 2.01 15.61
N GLN A 34 19.22 2.73 14.63
CA GLN A 34 18.79 4.09 14.34
C GLN A 34 17.37 4.06 13.75
N GLN A 35 17.11 3.20 12.78
CA GLN A 35 15.80 2.98 12.19
C GLN A 35 14.79 2.52 13.25
N ARG A 36 15.17 1.62 14.17
CA ARG A 36 14.29 1.22 15.29
C ARG A 36 13.88 2.40 16.17
N ARG A 37 14.81 3.31 16.47
CA ARG A 37 14.50 4.53 17.24
C ARG A 37 13.65 5.52 16.44
N CYS A 38 13.92 5.70 15.15
CA CYS A 38 13.15 6.59 14.28
C CYS A 38 11.71 6.12 14.05
N TYR A 39 11.49 4.81 14.01
CA TYR A 39 10.19 4.18 13.78
C TYR A 39 9.66 3.47 15.04
N ALA A 40 9.94 4.02 16.22
CA ALA A 40 9.49 3.47 17.49
C ALA A 40 7.97 3.59 17.69
N ASP A 41 7.33 4.57 17.05
CA ASP A 41 5.87 4.62 16.93
C ASP A 41 5.43 3.58 15.88
N MET A 42 4.96 2.44 16.37
CA MET A 42 4.54 1.34 15.51
C MET A 42 3.31 1.66 14.66
N GLN A 43 2.48 2.63 15.04
CA GLN A 43 1.35 3.03 14.22
C GLN A 43 1.85 3.78 12.97
N GLU A 44 2.73 4.77 13.15
CA GLU A 44 3.33 5.50 12.02
C GLU A 44 4.24 4.60 11.17
N ALA A 45 5.00 3.71 11.82
CA ALA A 45 5.82 2.72 11.13
C ALA A 45 4.97 1.79 10.27
N THR A 46 3.80 1.38 10.75
CA THR A 46 2.88 0.49 10.03
C THR A 46 2.31 1.15 8.79
N GLU A 47 1.87 2.42 8.86
CA GLU A 47 1.37 3.13 7.67
C GLU A 47 2.49 3.42 6.66
N SER A 48 3.69 3.74 7.13
CA SER A 48 4.87 3.95 6.28
C SER A 48 5.33 2.64 5.61
N GLY A 49 5.38 1.55 6.38
CA GLY A 49 5.70 0.23 5.88
C GLY A 49 4.68 -0.26 4.85
N ALA A 50 3.39 -0.04 5.12
CA ALA A 50 2.32 -0.39 4.19
C ALA A 50 2.41 0.40 2.90
N SER A 51 2.72 1.69 2.98
CA SER A 51 3.01 2.53 1.80
C SER A 51 4.12 1.93 0.94
N GLY A 52 5.25 1.55 1.54
CA GLY A 52 6.37 0.96 0.81
C GLY A 52 5.99 -0.33 0.08
N VAL A 53 5.35 -1.27 0.78
CA VAL A 53 4.92 -2.56 0.20
C VAL A 53 3.84 -2.36 -0.85
N ALA A 54 2.84 -1.51 -0.60
CA ALA A 54 1.76 -1.25 -1.53
C ALA A 54 2.26 -0.68 -2.85
N ILE A 55 3.23 0.25 -2.81
CA ILE A 55 3.83 0.84 -4.02
C ILE A 55 4.50 -0.24 -4.87
N LEU A 56 5.28 -1.14 -4.26
CA LEU A 56 5.94 -2.23 -4.96
C LEU A 56 4.92 -3.19 -5.58
N VAL A 57 3.92 -3.61 -4.79
CA VAL A 57 2.87 -4.54 -5.24
C VAL A 57 2.05 -3.96 -6.38
N VAL A 58 1.60 -2.70 -6.26
CA VAL A 58 0.81 -2.04 -7.30
C VAL A 58 1.60 -1.86 -8.59
N LYS A 59 2.89 -1.49 -8.48
CA LYS A 59 3.78 -1.40 -9.63
C LYS A 59 3.89 -2.73 -10.36
N GLU A 60 4.14 -3.81 -9.64
CA GLU A 60 4.28 -5.14 -10.24
C GLU A 60 2.94 -5.65 -10.84
N MET A 61 1.81 -5.31 -10.23
CA MET A 61 0.48 -5.68 -10.72
C MET A 61 0.03 -4.95 -11.97
N THR A 62 0.36 -3.66 -12.07
CA THR A 62 -0.30 -2.74 -13.01
C THR A 62 0.66 -2.06 -13.96
N GLY A 63 1.96 -2.12 -13.69
CA GLY A 63 2.98 -1.33 -14.39
C GLY A 63 3.00 0.16 -13.98
N LEU A 64 2.04 0.62 -13.19
CA LEU A 64 1.93 2.03 -12.78
C LEU A 64 2.87 2.35 -11.61
N VAL A 65 3.47 3.53 -11.63
CA VAL A 65 4.35 4.02 -10.56
C VAL A 65 3.71 5.17 -9.81
N VAL A 66 4.12 5.39 -8.56
CA VAL A 66 3.77 6.63 -7.84
C VAL A 66 4.46 7.80 -8.50
N VAL A 67 3.67 8.78 -8.92
CA VAL A 67 4.15 10.02 -9.54
C VAL A 67 4.15 11.16 -8.52
N GLU A 68 3.13 11.21 -7.68
CA GLU A 68 2.96 12.27 -6.69
C GLU A 68 2.25 11.75 -5.44
N ARG A 69 2.62 12.27 -4.27
CA ARG A 69 1.82 12.11 -3.05
C ARG A 69 0.71 13.15 -3.02
N SER A 70 -0.51 12.72 -2.74
CA SER A 70 -1.66 13.60 -2.67
C SER A 70 -1.49 14.67 -1.56
N ARG A 71 -2.17 15.80 -1.73
CA ARG A 71 -2.32 16.78 -0.65
C ARG A 71 -3.20 16.19 0.45
N LYS A 72 -2.96 16.58 1.71
CA LYS A 72 -3.82 16.18 2.84
C LYS A 72 -5.30 16.50 2.54
N MET A 73 -6.20 15.65 3.04
CA MET A 73 -7.67 15.77 2.93
C MET A 73 -8.30 15.48 1.55
N THR A 74 -7.55 14.94 0.59
CA THR A 74 -8.10 14.51 -0.72
C THR A 74 -8.81 13.15 -0.69
N GLY A 75 -8.60 12.35 0.37
CA GLY A 75 -9.23 11.03 0.54
C GLY A 75 -8.54 9.88 -0.21
N PHE A 76 -7.30 10.08 -0.65
CA PHE A 76 -6.38 9.04 -1.14
C PHE A 76 -4.93 9.46 -0.85
N ASP A 77 -3.94 8.57 -0.90
CA ASP A 77 -2.54 8.87 -0.56
C ASP A 77 -1.63 9.24 -1.74
N TYR A 78 -1.78 8.58 -2.89
CA TYR A 78 -0.87 8.74 -4.04
C TYR A 78 -1.59 8.84 -5.38
N TRP A 79 -0.99 9.58 -6.30
CA TRP A 79 -1.28 9.52 -7.72
C TRP A 79 -0.37 8.50 -8.41
N LEU A 80 -0.98 7.64 -9.22
CA LEU A 80 -0.31 6.62 -10.03
C LEU A 80 -0.37 6.99 -11.50
N GLY A 81 0.73 6.79 -12.22
CA GLY A 81 0.82 7.03 -13.66
C GLY A 81 1.84 6.14 -14.33
N GLU A 82 1.97 6.27 -15.65
CA GLU A 82 3.04 5.63 -16.40
C GLU A 82 4.38 6.30 -16.07
N LYS A 83 5.45 5.51 -16.08
CA LYS A 83 6.79 5.92 -15.62
C LYS A 83 7.35 7.14 -16.37
N ASP A 84 7.02 7.27 -17.64
CA ASP A 84 7.57 8.31 -18.54
C ASP A 84 6.51 9.37 -18.91
N TYR A 85 5.41 9.47 -18.16
CA TYR A 85 4.34 10.42 -18.44
C TYR A 85 4.67 11.82 -17.91
N GLU A 86 4.96 12.76 -18.82
CA GLU A 86 5.29 14.15 -18.49
C GLU A 86 4.10 15.14 -18.56
N GLY A 87 2.88 14.64 -18.84
CA GLY A 87 1.70 15.49 -19.03
C GLY A 87 1.04 15.94 -17.72
N LEU A 88 0.97 17.25 -17.47
CA LEU A 88 0.07 17.84 -16.46
C LEU A 88 -1.16 18.46 -17.16
N PRO A 89 -2.39 18.36 -16.61
CA PRO A 89 -2.76 17.61 -15.42
C PRO A 89 -2.89 16.10 -15.70
N PHE A 90 -2.64 15.30 -14.67
CA PHE A 90 -2.71 13.84 -14.60
C PHE A 90 -4.12 13.24 -14.81
N ALA A 91 -4.88 13.72 -15.79
CA ALA A 91 -6.29 13.40 -16.01
C ALA A 91 -6.57 11.94 -16.42
N GLY A 92 -5.52 11.14 -16.69
CA GLY A 92 -5.60 9.68 -16.93
C GLY A 92 -5.07 8.81 -15.79
N ASN A 93 -4.63 9.41 -14.68
CA ASN A 93 -3.96 8.70 -13.60
C ASN A 93 -4.93 7.83 -12.78
N ARG A 94 -4.39 6.94 -11.95
CA ARG A 94 -5.14 6.23 -10.91
C ARG A 94 -4.83 6.82 -9.54
N ARG A 95 -5.80 6.78 -8.64
CA ARG A 95 -5.58 7.10 -7.21
C ARG A 95 -5.20 5.84 -6.46
N LEU A 96 -4.30 5.96 -5.49
CA LEU A 96 -3.97 4.88 -4.57
C LEU A 96 -4.21 5.36 -3.14
N GLU A 97 -5.05 4.63 -2.41
CA GLU A 97 -5.23 4.76 -0.97
C GLU A 97 -4.62 3.56 -0.27
N VAL A 98 -3.80 3.81 0.75
CA VAL A 98 -3.04 2.76 1.45
C VAL A 98 -3.47 2.65 2.90
N SER A 99 -3.38 1.44 3.45
CA SER A 99 -3.45 1.22 4.89
C SER A 99 -2.57 0.07 5.34
N GLY A 100 -2.00 0.20 6.53
CA GLY A 100 -1.34 -0.90 7.22
C GLY A 100 -2.19 -1.53 8.34
N ILE A 101 -1.95 -2.82 8.55
CA ILE A 101 -2.36 -3.58 9.72
C ILE A 101 -1.12 -4.32 10.21
N LEU A 102 -0.64 -4.02 11.42
CA LEU A 102 0.57 -4.67 11.94
C LEU A 102 0.32 -6.15 12.21
N THR A 103 -0.74 -6.45 12.96
CA THR A 103 -1.21 -7.81 13.23
C THR A 103 -2.73 -7.79 13.17
N GLY A 104 -3.33 -8.66 12.37
CA GLY A 104 -4.79 -8.73 12.28
C GLY A 104 -5.35 -10.01 11.70
N THR A 105 -6.67 -10.12 11.77
CA THR A 105 -7.45 -11.21 11.19
C THR A 105 -7.91 -10.87 9.78
N LYS A 106 -8.28 -11.90 9.01
CA LYS A 106 -8.90 -11.72 7.69
C LYS A 106 -10.15 -10.83 7.72
N ALA A 107 -10.98 -10.95 8.75
CA ALA A 107 -12.16 -10.10 8.92
C ALA A 107 -11.80 -8.62 9.12
N GLN A 108 -10.73 -8.33 9.88
CA GLN A 108 -10.23 -6.96 10.05
C GLN A 108 -9.62 -6.39 8.77
N LEU A 109 -8.90 -7.22 7.99
CA LEU A 109 -8.41 -6.87 6.67
C LEU A 109 -9.56 -6.47 5.74
N ASP A 110 -10.59 -7.32 5.64
CA ASP A 110 -11.74 -7.08 4.76
C ASP A 110 -12.58 -5.88 5.20
N ALA A 111 -12.67 -5.64 6.51
CA ALA A 111 -13.31 -4.43 7.05
C ALA A 111 -12.51 -3.17 6.71
N ARG A 112 -11.17 -3.23 6.81
CA ARG A 112 -10.30 -2.10 6.48
C ARG A 112 -10.34 -1.76 4.98
N VAL A 113 -10.33 -2.77 4.11
CA VAL A 113 -10.47 -2.57 2.65
C VAL A 113 -11.77 -1.85 2.34
N ARG A 114 -12.90 -2.30 2.91
CA ARG A 114 -14.20 -1.64 2.76
C ARG A 114 -14.17 -0.18 3.24
N GLN A 115 -13.65 0.05 4.44
CA GLN A 115 -13.50 1.39 5.00
C GLN A 115 -12.69 2.32 4.09
N LYS A 116 -11.56 1.85 3.55
CA LYS A 116 -10.70 2.63 2.64
C LYS A 116 -11.35 2.86 1.29
N LYS A 117 -12.10 1.88 0.77
CA LYS A 117 -12.94 2.09 -0.40
C LYS A 117 -13.92 3.22 -0.12
N ASP A 118 -14.63 3.24 1.00
CA ASP A 118 -15.59 4.30 1.31
C ASP A 118 -14.94 5.69 1.39
N GLN A 119 -13.68 5.79 1.85
CA GLN A 119 -12.90 7.03 1.91
C GLN A 119 -12.56 7.59 0.51
N LEU A 120 -12.29 6.72 -0.47
CA LEU A 120 -12.12 7.12 -1.87
C LEU A 120 -13.46 7.64 -2.41
N LYS A 121 -13.66 8.96 -2.40
CA LYS A 121 -14.90 9.56 -2.90
C LYS A 121 -15.10 9.19 -4.39
N PRO A 122 -16.28 8.65 -4.76
CA PRO A 122 -16.65 8.52 -6.16
C PRO A 122 -16.90 9.93 -6.69
N THR A 123 -16.16 10.28 -7.73
CA THR A 123 -16.32 11.56 -8.41
C THR A 123 -16.14 11.24 -9.88
N ASP A 124 -17.18 11.43 -10.66
CA ASP A 124 -17.27 11.07 -12.08
C ASP A 124 -16.20 11.73 -12.96
N HIS A 125 -15.48 12.72 -12.42
CA HIS A 125 -14.40 13.45 -13.08
C HIS A 125 -13.00 13.13 -12.54
N VAL A 126 -12.86 12.12 -11.66
CA VAL A 126 -11.58 11.77 -11.05
C VAL A 126 -11.22 10.31 -11.37
N ALA A 127 -10.00 10.14 -11.89
CA ALA A 127 -9.17 8.94 -11.87
C ALA A 127 -9.72 7.70 -11.10
N PRO A 128 -9.77 6.50 -11.71
CA PRO A 128 -10.13 5.26 -11.02
C PRO A 128 -9.29 5.04 -9.75
N GLY A 129 -9.90 4.47 -8.70
CA GLY A 129 -9.25 4.29 -7.41
C GLY A 129 -8.75 2.86 -7.18
N LEU A 130 -7.58 2.74 -6.56
CA LEU A 130 -7.06 1.51 -5.97
C LEU A 130 -6.98 1.67 -4.46
N VAL A 131 -7.37 0.62 -3.74
CA VAL A 131 -7.13 0.46 -2.31
C VAL A 131 -6.11 -0.65 -2.13
N ALA A 132 -5.05 -0.37 -1.38
CA ALA A 132 -4.08 -1.36 -0.97
C ALA A 132 -4.04 -1.45 0.57
N VAL A 133 -4.34 -2.61 1.13
CA VAL A 133 -4.19 -2.88 2.57
C VAL A 133 -3.16 -3.96 2.78
N ILE A 134 -2.13 -3.65 3.56
CA ILE A 134 -1.01 -4.54 3.87
C ILE A 134 -1.13 -5.02 5.32
N GLU A 135 -1.14 -6.34 5.51
CA GLU A 135 -1.09 -6.98 6.81
C GLU A 135 0.27 -7.64 7.01
N PHE A 136 0.93 -7.35 8.13
CA PHE A 136 2.33 -7.75 8.35
C PHE A 136 2.48 -9.04 9.17
N GLY A 137 1.53 -9.36 10.07
CA GLY A 137 1.60 -10.53 10.95
C GLY A 137 1.43 -11.84 10.18
N THR A 138 0.42 -11.89 9.33
CA THR A 138 0.21 -12.88 8.27
C THR A 138 0.41 -12.16 6.93
N PRO A 139 1.64 -12.13 6.37
CA PRO A 139 2.01 -11.28 5.24
C PRO A 139 1.01 -11.36 4.08
N ILE A 140 0.12 -10.37 3.99
CA ILE A 140 -0.94 -10.29 2.99
C ILE A 140 -0.98 -8.89 2.39
N ALA A 141 -1.00 -8.82 1.06
CA ALA A 141 -1.33 -7.60 0.33
C ALA A 141 -2.71 -7.76 -0.33
N CYS A 142 -3.68 -6.99 0.15
CA CYS A 142 -5.00 -6.92 -0.48
C CYS A 142 -5.06 -5.68 -1.37
N VAL A 143 -5.27 -5.88 -2.68
CA VAL A 143 -5.36 -4.77 -3.65
C VAL A 143 -6.65 -4.91 -4.45
N GLU A 144 -7.51 -3.90 -4.33
CA GLU A 144 -8.81 -3.89 -4.98
C GLU A 144 -9.08 -2.55 -5.68
N SER A 145 -9.79 -2.60 -6.80
CA SER A 145 -10.35 -1.42 -7.45
C SER A 145 -11.61 -0.92 -6.73
N LYS A 146 -11.82 0.40 -6.77
CA LYS A 146 -13.09 1.06 -6.51
C LYS A 146 -13.65 1.66 -7.79
#